data_AF-A0A8B8CK51-F1
#
_entry.id   AF-A0A8B8CK51-F1
#
_cell.length_a   1.000
_cell.length_b   1.000
_cell.length_c   1.000
_cell.angle_alpha   90.00
_cell.angle_beta   90.00
_cell.angle_gamma   90.00
#
_symmetry.space_group_name_H-M   'P 1'
#
loop_
_entity.id
_entity.type
_entity.pdbx_description
1 polymer ?
#
loop_
_entity_poly.entity_id
_entity_poly.type
_entity_poly.pdbx_seq_one_letter_code
_entity_poly.pdbx_strand_id
1 'polypeptide(L)'
;MSDTSEDESTGFKINEAYASKYNEWRRREELQKLRDRYGVDPELDEDSSSSESEDEDAEALTPQLEEDWLKTLAALKNKDPRIYDKSVKFYHSDENSDSSSEKPGPSKKKDKPVYLKDYQRKVLLEKDGKLSEEDSDEVEDDGDVDHEPGYYEEQEEIRKVSKLN
;
A
#
# COMPACT_ATOMS: atom_id res chain seq x y z
N MET A 1 -53.23 25.75 -32.38
CA MET A 1 -53.04 25.81 -30.91
C MET A 1 -51.63 25.33 -30.65
N SER A 2 -50.70 26.25 -30.32
CA SER A 2 -50.10 26.42 -28.96
C SER A 2 -49.35 25.17 -28.50
N ASP A 3 -48.15 25.18 -27.93
CA ASP A 3 -47.25 26.23 -27.43
C ASP A 3 -45.91 25.53 -27.06
N THR A 4 -44.81 26.26 -27.08
CA THR A 4 -43.52 26.06 -26.36
C THR A 4 -42.84 24.67 -26.26
N SER A 5 -41.63 24.60 -26.79
CA SER A 5 -40.49 23.98 -26.10
C SER A 5 -39.22 24.65 -26.62
N GLU A 6 -38.96 25.83 -26.05
CA GLU A 6 -37.64 26.45 -26.01
C GLU A 6 -36.69 25.49 -25.28
N ASP A 7 -35.83 24.78 -26.02
CA ASP A 7 -34.56 24.32 -25.47
C ASP A 7 -33.49 25.21 -26.10
N GLU A 8 -33.38 26.43 -25.56
CA GLU A 8 -32.15 27.19 -25.70
C GLU A 8 -31.05 26.40 -24.97
N SER A 9 -30.47 25.42 -25.66
CA SER A 9 -29.12 24.98 -25.34
C SER A 9 -28.23 26.19 -25.63
N THR A 10 -28.10 27.09 -24.65
CA THR A 10 -27.09 28.13 -24.66
C THR A 10 -25.75 27.41 -24.68
N GLY A 11 -25.26 27.12 -25.88
CA GLY A 11 -24.15 26.21 -26.10
C GLY A 11 -22.91 26.79 -25.45
N PHE A 12 -22.51 26.22 -24.30
CA PHE A 12 -21.28 26.60 -23.65
C PHE A 12 -20.11 26.21 -24.56
N LYS A 13 -19.36 27.22 -25.02
CA LYS A 13 -18.15 27.00 -25.83
C LYS A 13 -16.96 26.83 -24.90
N ILE A 14 -16.35 25.66 -24.92
CA ILE A 14 -15.14 25.37 -24.13
C ILE A 14 -13.95 26.03 -24.81
N ASN A 15 -13.11 26.70 -24.03
CA ASN A 15 -11.84 27.23 -24.51
C ASN A 15 -10.77 26.14 -24.46
N GLU A 16 -10.59 25.44 -25.57
CA GLU A 16 -9.61 24.35 -25.70
C GLU A 16 -8.18 24.81 -25.40
N ALA A 17 -7.80 26.02 -25.81
CA ALA A 17 -6.47 26.56 -25.53
C ALA A 17 -6.21 26.77 -24.04
N TYR A 18 -7.26 27.12 -23.27
CA TYR A 18 -7.18 27.21 -21.82
C TYR A 18 -7.17 25.83 -21.17
N ALA A 19 -8.02 24.91 -21.62
CA ALA A 19 -8.09 23.54 -21.08
C ALA A 19 -6.75 22.81 -21.18
N SER A 20 -6.06 22.90 -22.33
CA SER A 20 -4.75 22.28 -22.52
C SER A 20 -3.69 22.86 -21.58
N LYS A 21 -3.63 24.20 -21.45
CA LYS A 21 -2.70 24.87 -20.52
C LYS A 21 -3.00 24.54 -19.06
N TYR A 22 -4.27 24.44 -18.70
CA TYR A 22 -4.70 24.08 -17.36
C TYR A 22 -4.28 22.65 -17.01
N ASN A 23 -4.47 21.70 -17.93
CA ASN A 23 -4.03 20.31 -17.74
C ASN A 23 -2.52 20.21 -17.55
N GLU A 24 -1.75 20.93 -18.38
CA GLU A 24 -0.30 21.00 -18.23
C GLU A 24 0.14 21.61 -16.89
N TRP A 25 -0.51 22.68 -16.46
CA TRP A 25 -0.21 23.33 -15.19
C TRP A 25 -0.56 22.41 -14.01
N ARG A 26 -1.72 21.75 -14.01
CA ARG A 26 -2.11 20.78 -12.99
C ARG A 26 -1.15 19.59 -12.91
N ARG A 27 -0.74 19.06 -14.07
CA ARG A 27 0.24 17.96 -14.11
C ARG A 27 1.57 18.36 -13.49
N ARG A 28 2.06 19.58 -13.79
CA ARG A 28 3.30 20.10 -13.20
C ARG A 28 3.16 20.35 -11.70
N GLU A 29 2.02 20.89 -11.25
CA GLU A 29 1.73 21.11 -9.84
C GLU A 29 1.69 19.79 -9.05
N GLU A 30 1.06 18.75 -9.59
CA GLU A 30 1.02 17.42 -8.97
C GLU A 30 2.40 16.78 -8.90
N LEU A 31 3.19 16.88 -9.98
CA LEU A 31 4.58 16.44 -9.99
C LEU A 31 5.42 17.18 -8.93
N GLN A 32 5.26 18.50 -8.83
CA GLN A 32 5.98 19.28 -7.83
C GLN A 32 5.58 18.88 -6.41
N LYS A 33 4.28 18.71 -6.14
CA LYS A 33 3.80 18.23 -4.85
C LYS A 33 4.36 16.84 -4.51
N LEU A 34 4.50 15.96 -5.50
CA LEU A 34 5.12 14.66 -5.32
C LEU A 34 6.61 14.80 -4.98
N ARG A 35 7.34 15.64 -5.71
CA ARG A 35 8.75 15.95 -5.44
C ARG A 35 8.95 16.55 -4.04
N ASP A 36 8.07 17.44 -3.61
CA ASP A 36 8.11 18.05 -2.27
C ASP A 36 7.83 17.02 -1.15
N ARG A 37 7.01 16.00 -1.41
CA ARG A 37 6.68 14.96 -0.42
C ARG A 37 7.68 13.82 -0.35
N TYR A 38 8.25 13.41 -1.48
CA TYR A 38 9.07 12.20 -1.59
C TYR A 38 10.55 12.50 -1.89
N GLY A 39 10.89 13.76 -2.16
CA GLY A 39 12.24 14.17 -2.57
C GLY A 39 12.45 14.06 -4.08
N VAL A 40 13.50 14.72 -4.57
CA VAL A 40 13.96 14.58 -5.96
C VAL A 40 14.97 13.44 -6.00
N ASP A 41 14.56 12.28 -6.51
CA ASP A 41 15.51 11.25 -6.92
C ASP A 41 16.14 11.68 -8.27
N PRO A 42 17.44 12.00 -8.33
CA PRO A 42 18.10 12.43 -9.57
C PRO A 42 18.14 11.33 -10.64
N GLU A 43 17.79 10.08 -10.33
CA GLU A 43 17.78 8.98 -11.31
C GLU A 43 16.44 8.83 -12.08
N LEU A 44 15.39 9.59 -11.72
CA LEU A 44 14.04 9.47 -12.32
C LEU A 44 13.76 10.46 -13.47
N ASP A 45 14.69 11.33 -13.85
CA ASP A 45 14.39 12.49 -14.73
C ASP A 45 14.42 12.21 -16.24
N GLU A 46 14.74 10.99 -16.71
CA GLU A 46 14.87 10.75 -18.17
C GLU A 46 14.21 9.49 -18.75
N ASP A 47 13.62 8.59 -17.96
CA ASP A 47 12.91 7.41 -18.52
C ASP A 47 11.74 6.94 -17.64
N SER A 48 10.85 7.85 -17.24
CA SER A 48 9.61 7.43 -16.55
C SER A 48 8.58 6.88 -17.55
N SER A 49 8.91 5.73 -18.15
CA SER A 49 7.91 4.71 -18.41
C SER A 49 7.30 4.40 -17.04
N SER A 50 6.11 4.94 -16.79
CA SER A 50 5.37 4.79 -15.54
C SER A 50 4.94 3.34 -15.34
N SER A 51 5.89 2.48 -15.04
CA SER A 51 5.70 1.18 -14.41
C SER A 51 5.87 1.41 -12.91
N GLU A 52 4.88 2.08 -12.32
CA GLU A 52 4.69 2.10 -10.87
C GLU A 52 4.71 0.63 -10.41
N SER A 53 5.76 0.25 -9.68
CA SER A 53 5.83 -1.05 -9.02
C SER A 53 4.96 -0.99 -7.76
N GLU A 54 3.65 -0.86 -7.92
CA GLU A 54 2.66 -1.25 -6.90
C GLU A 54 2.50 -2.79 -6.88
N ASP A 55 3.58 -3.53 -7.14
CA ASP A 55 3.59 -5.00 -7.25
C ASP A 55 3.90 -5.68 -5.90
N GLU A 56 4.05 -4.91 -4.81
CA GLU A 56 4.19 -5.48 -3.47
C GLU A 56 2.88 -6.09 -2.93
N ASP A 57 1.72 -5.71 -3.49
CA ASP A 57 0.39 -6.28 -3.17
C ASP A 57 -0.16 -7.20 -4.29
N ALA A 58 0.52 -7.29 -5.44
CA ALA A 58 0.12 -8.14 -6.56
C ALA A 58 0.78 -9.53 -6.58
N GLU A 59 1.43 -9.96 -5.49
CA GLU A 59 1.76 -11.38 -5.24
C GLU A 59 0.52 -12.30 -5.36
N ALA A 60 -0.69 -11.76 -5.19
CA ALA A 60 -1.95 -12.50 -5.34
C ALA A 60 -2.34 -12.76 -6.82
N LEU A 61 -1.81 -12.01 -7.78
CA LEU A 61 -1.98 -12.26 -9.22
C LEU A 61 -0.93 -13.25 -9.71
N THR A 62 -1.04 -14.49 -9.26
CA THR A 62 -0.17 -15.56 -9.75
C THR A 62 -0.44 -15.84 -11.23
N PRO A 63 0.57 -16.21 -12.03
CA PRO A 63 0.37 -16.56 -13.44
C PRO A 63 -0.63 -17.72 -13.62
N GLN A 64 -0.74 -18.61 -12.62
CA GLN A 64 -1.72 -19.69 -12.61
C GLN A 64 -3.16 -19.18 -12.46
N LEU A 65 -3.38 -18.19 -11.57
CA LEU A 65 -4.68 -17.56 -11.40
C LEU A 65 -5.13 -16.82 -12.66
N GLU A 66 -4.20 -16.14 -13.34
CA GLU A 66 -4.48 -15.44 -14.59
C GLU A 66 -4.86 -16.40 -15.72
N GLU A 67 -4.15 -17.53 -15.86
CA GLU A 67 -4.51 -18.56 -16.83
C GLU A 67 -5.91 -19.13 -16.58
N ASP A 68 -6.23 -19.43 -15.32
CA ASP A 68 -7.55 -19.92 -14.92
C ASP A 68 -8.63 -18.89 -15.23
N TRP A 69 -8.39 -17.62 -14.92
CA TRP A 69 -9.30 -16.52 -15.25
C TRP A 69 -9.53 -16.39 -16.75
N LEU A 70 -8.50 -16.49 -17.59
CA LEU A 70 -8.65 -16.44 -19.04
C LEU A 70 -9.45 -17.64 -19.58
N LYS A 71 -9.21 -18.84 -19.03
CA LYS A 71 -9.96 -20.06 -19.38
C LYS A 71 -11.44 -19.92 -19.01
N THR A 72 -11.76 -19.39 -17.83
CA THR A 72 -13.15 -19.16 -17.39
C THR A 72 -13.86 -18.16 -18.28
N LEU A 73 -13.17 -17.06 -18.62
CA LEU A 73 -13.70 -15.98 -19.45
C LEU A 73 -14.02 -16.48 -20.87
N ALA A 74 -13.15 -17.31 -21.45
CA ALA A 74 -13.38 -17.93 -22.74
C ALA A 74 -14.59 -18.87 -22.74
N ALA A 75 -14.74 -19.71 -21.70
CA ALA A 75 -15.88 -20.61 -21.54
C ALA A 75 -17.21 -19.82 -21.39
N LEU A 76 -17.19 -18.72 -20.64
CA LEU A 76 -18.34 -17.83 -20.46
C LEU A 76 -18.74 -17.16 -21.78
N LYS A 77 -17.77 -16.60 -22.52
CA LYS A 77 -18.01 -15.93 -23.80
C LYS A 77 -18.61 -16.87 -24.85
N ASN A 78 -18.13 -18.11 -24.87
CA ASN A 78 -18.58 -19.14 -25.81
C ASN A 78 -19.84 -19.90 -25.34
N LYS A 79 -20.39 -19.56 -24.16
CA LYS A 79 -21.57 -20.21 -23.55
C LYS A 79 -21.40 -21.73 -23.46
N ASP A 80 -20.22 -22.16 -23.04
CA ASP A 80 -19.92 -23.58 -22.88
C ASP A 80 -20.83 -24.21 -21.81
N PRO A 81 -21.53 -25.33 -22.07
CA PRO A 81 -22.42 -25.96 -21.09
C PRO A 81 -21.72 -26.34 -19.77
N ARG A 82 -20.39 -26.49 -19.79
CA ARG A 82 -19.57 -26.80 -18.61
C ARG A 82 -19.63 -25.74 -17.52
N ILE A 83 -19.96 -24.48 -17.83
CA ILE A 83 -20.06 -23.41 -16.81
C ILE A 83 -21.23 -23.61 -15.83
N TYR A 84 -22.22 -24.43 -16.20
CA TYR A 84 -23.39 -24.74 -15.36
C TYR A 84 -23.24 -26.04 -14.58
N ASP A 85 -22.19 -26.82 -14.88
CA ASP A 85 -21.92 -28.06 -14.19
C ASP A 85 -21.18 -27.79 -12.88
N LYS A 86 -21.84 -28.12 -11.76
CA LYS A 86 -21.28 -27.95 -10.40
C LYS A 86 -20.09 -28.86 -10.13
N SER A 87 -19.84 -29.87 -10.96
CA SER A 87 -18.69 -30.76 -10.83
C SER A 87 -17.41 -30.18 -11.45
N VAL A 88 -17.52 -29.15 -12.29
CA VAL A 88 -16.37 -28.53 -12.97
C VAL A 88 -15.80 -27.42 -12.09
N LYS A 89 -14.52 -27.54 -11.74
CA LYS A 89 -13.78 -26.52 -11.00
C LYS A 89 -12.87 -25.77 -11.95
N PHE A 90 -13.05 -24.45 -12.00
CA PHE A 90 -12.33 -23.59 -12.93
C PHE A 90 -11.11 -22.87 -12.32
N TYR A 91 -11.09 -22.74 -11.00
CA TYR A 91 -9.99 -22.13 -10.26
C TYR A 91 -9.28 -23.21 -9.44
N HIS A 92 -7.97 -23.32 -9.66
CA HIS A 92 -7.10 -24.06 -8.77
C HIS A 92 -6.92 -23.18 -7.53
N SER A 93 -7.65 -23.51 -6.46
CA SER A 93 -7.47 -22.80 -5.19
C SER A 93 -6.18 -23.29 -4.56
N ASP A 94 -5.33 -22.38 -4.08
CA ASP A 94 -4.17 -22.66 -3.23
C ASP A 94 -4.56 -23.43 -1.94
N GLU A 95 -5.86 -23.55 -1.65
CA GLU A 95 -6.44 -24.43 -0.64
C GLU A 95 -6.53 -25.92 -1.07
N ASN A 96 -5.53 -26.44 -1.79
CA ASN A 96 -5.20 -27.87 -1.72
C ASN A 96 -4.19 -28.16 -0.59
N SER A 97 -4.19 -27.32 0.45
CA SER A 97 -3.47 -27.56 1.72
C SER A 97 -4.25 -28.43 2.71
N ASP A 98 -5.40 -29.01 2.36
CA ASP A 98 -6.21 -29.80 3.32
C ASP A 98 -6.41 -31.28 2.93
N SER A 99 -5.68 -31.80 1.93
CA SER A 99 -5.67 -33.24 1.66
C SER A 99 -4.43 -33.68 0.89
N SER A 100 -3.26 -33.54 1.49
CA SER A 100 -2.22 -34.60 1.49
C SER A 100 -0.98 -34.08 2.22
N SER A 101 -0.52 -34.92 3.13
CA SER A 101 0.77 -34.83 3.81
C SER A 101 1.92 -34.52 2.86
N GLU A 102 2.58 -33.37 3.04
CA GLU A 102 4.04 -33.26 3.06
C GLU A 102 4.45 -31.87 3.56
N LYS A 103 5.14 -31.86 4.70
CA LYS A 103 5.71 -30.66 5.31
C LYS A 103 6.77 -30.08 4.36
N PRO A 104 6.72 -28.80 3.97
CA PRO A 104 7.87 -28.19 3.34
C PRO A 104 9.00 -28.11 4.40
N GLY A 105 10.17 -28.66 4.04
CA GLY A 105 11.37 -28.62 4.88
C GLY A 105 11.81 -27.19 5.23
N PRO A 106 12.78 -27.02 6.15
CA PRO A 106 13.15 -25.70 6.66
C PRO A 106 13.83 -24.89 5.56
N SER A 107 13.05 -24.07 4.86
CA SER A 107 13.60 -22.99 4.07
C SER A 107 14.36 -22.07 5.03
N LYS A 108 15.65 -21.85 4.75
CA LYS A 108 16.44 -20.83 5.45
C LYS A 108 15.66 -19.52 5.32
N LYS A 109 15.07 -19.07 6.42
CA LYS A 109 14.34 -17.81 6.48
C LYS A 109 15.30 -16.74 6.00
N LYS A 110 15.02 -16.16 4.82
CA LYS A 110 15.70 -14.94 4.41
C LYS A 110 15.29 -13.91 5.46
N ASP A 111 16.28 -13.32 6.13
CA ASP A 111 15.99 -12.26 7.10
C ASP A 111 15.22 -11.16 6.38
N LYS A 112 14.15 -10.67 7.02
CA LYS A 112 13.30 -9.65 6.44
C LYS A 112 14.15 -8.40 6.16
N PRO A 113 13.98 -7.74 5.00
CA PRO A 113 14.68 -6.49 4.73
C PRO A 113 14.29 -5.49 5.82
N VAL A 114 15.30 -4.84 6.41
CA VAL A 114 15.09 -3.86 7.49
C VAL A 114 14.84 -2.51 6.84
N TYR A 115 13.68 -1.92 7.08
CA TYR A 115 13.35 -0.60 6.56
C TYR A 115 13.86 0.52 7.48
N LEU A 116 14.02 1.74 6.97
CA LEU A 116 14.53 2.87 7.75
C LEU A 116 13.70 3.13 9.02
N LYS A 117 12.37 2.99 8.92
CA LYS A 117 11.44 3.09 10.06
C LYS A 117 11.66 1.99 11.10
N ASP A 118 12.05 0.79 10.67
CA ASP A 118 12.35 -0.31 11.59
C ASP A 118 13.63 -0.05 12.36
N TYR A 119 14.64 0.55 11.71
CA TYR A 119 15.87 0.96 12.40
C TYR A 119 15.60 2.06 13.43
N GLN A 120 14.81 3.08 13.08
CA GLN A 120 14.39 4.14 14.02
C GLN A 120 13.64 3.54 15.21
N ARG A 121 12.66 2.67 14.97
CA ARG A 121 11.93 1.97 16.03
C ARG A 121 12.86 1.11 16.89
N LYS A 122 13.83 0.43 16.27
CA LYS A 122 14.83 -0.39 16.98
C LYS A 122 15.74 0.47 17.86
N VAL A 123 16.19 1.63 17.39
CA VAL A 123 16.98 2.58 18.19
C VAL A 123 16.18 3.12 19.37
N LEU A 124 14.90 3.43 19.19
CA LEU A 124 14.03 3.86 20.28
C LEU A 124 13.84 2.75 21.33
N LEU A 125 13.60 1.51 20.91
CA LEU A 125 13.35 0.39 21.81
C LEU A 125 14.62 -0.14 22.52
N GLU A 126 15.76 -0.20 21.81
CA GLU A 126 16.97 -0.87 22.29
C GLU A 126 18.02 0.11 22.83
N LYS A 127 18.03 1.35 22.30
CA LYS A 127 18.99 2.41 22.68
C LYS A 127 18.33 3.61 23.36
N ASP A 128 17.07 3.50 23.74
CA ASP A 128 16.31 4.56 24.42
C ASP A 128 16.35 5.90 23.66
N GLY A 129 16.40 5.82 22.32
CA GLY A 129 16.51 6.99 21.44
C GLY A 129 17.91 7.61 21.32
N LYS A 130 18.94 7.04 21.97
CA LYS A 130 20.33 7.53 21.86
C LYS A 130 20.97 7.09 20.54
N LEU A 131 21.01 8.01 19.58
CA LEU A 131 21.78 7.89 18.34
C LEU A 131 23.23 8.28 18.63
N SER A 132 24.04 7.36 19.15
CA SER A 132 25.49 7.63 19.27
C SER A 132 26.14 7.47 17.89
N GLU A 133 26.62 8.58 17.35
CA GLU A 133 27.68 8.63 16.36
C GLU A 133 28.99 8.65 17.16
N GLU A 134 29.46 7.45 17.52
CA GLU A 134 30.79 7.07 18.05
C GLU A 134 31.56 8.10 18.89
N ASP A 135 31.93 7.80 20.14
CA ASP A 135 33.00 8.54 20.82
C ASP A 135 32.80 10.07 20.77
N SER A 136 31.81 10.60 21.49
CA SER A 136 31.80 12.02 21.81
C SER A 136 31.66 12.14 23.30
N ASP A 137 32.82 12.34 23.91
CA ASP A 137 33.06 12.67 25.30
C ASP A 137 31.91 13.47 25.92
N GLU A 138 31.55 13.07 27.13
CA GLU A 138 31.14 13.98 28.20
C GLU A 138 29.97 14.92 27.83
N VAL A 139 28.76 14.37 27.82
CA VAL A 139 27.59 15.12 28.28
C VAL A 139 27.04 14.42 29.51
N GLU A 140 27.22 15.13 30.61
CA GLU A 140 26.86 14.74 31.96
C GLU A 140 25.40 14.28 32.03
N ASP A 141 25.24 13.23 32.83
CA ASP A 141 24.08 12.98 33.67
C ASP A 141 23.46 14.28 34.18
N ASP A 142 22.40 14.76 33.53
CA ASP A 142 21.58 15.83 34.09
C ASP A 142 20.12 15.70 33.64
N GLY A 143 19.31 15.25 34.60
CA GLY A 143 17.95 15.77 34.78
C GLY A 143 16.83 14.83 34.33
N ASP A 144 16.12 14.29 35.33
CA ASP A 144 14.67 14.01 35.33
C ASP A 144 13.96 14.36 34.02
N VAL A 145 13.88 13.39 33.11
CA VAL A 145 12.81 13.39 32.11
C VAL A 145 11.70 12.58 32.76
N ASP A 146 10.70 13.27 33.30
CA ASP A 146 9.42 12.68 33.70
C ASP A 146 8.92 11.81 32.53
N HIS A 147 9.18 10.50 32.60
CA HIS A 147 8.69 9.56 31.60
C HIS A 147 7.20 9.42 31.88
N GLU A 148 6.38 10.15 31.12
CA GLU A 148 4.94 9.92 31.13
C GLU A 148 4.71 8.43 30.83
N PRO A 149 4.00 7.69 31.69
CA PRO A 149 3.81 6.26 31.50
C PRO A 149 3.18 6.02 30.14
N GLY A 150 3.77 5.11 29.37
CA GLY A 150 3.25 4.79 28.04
C GLY A 150 1.82 4.27 28.11
N TYR A 151 1.06 4.35 27.02
CA TYR A 151 -0.35 3.92 26.95
C TYR A 151 -0.61 2.51 27.52
N TYR A 152 0.34 1.58 27.35
CA TYR A 152 0.23 0.23 27.91
C TYR A 152 0.41 0.20 29.43
N GLU A 153 1.32 1.00 29.95
CA GLU A 153 1.61 1.12 31.38
C GLU A 153 0.44 1.80 32.11
N GLU A 154 -0.10 2.89 31.54
CA GLU A 154 -1.29 3.57 32.05
C GLU A 154 -2.50 2.61 32.11
N GLN A 155 -2.71 1.78 31.07
CA GLN A 155 -3.76 0.76 31.10
C GLN A 155 -3.56 -0.31 32.17
N GLU A 156 -2.32 -0.69 32.46
CA GLU A 156 -2.04 -1.62 33.55
C GLU A 156 -2.32 -1.00 34.92
N GLU A 157 -1.96 0.26 35.12
CA GLU A 157 -2.25 0.97 36.35
C GLU A 157 -3.76 1.09 36.58
N ILE A 158 -4.52 1.45 35.54
CA ILE A 158 -6.00 1.46 35.60
C ILE A 158 -6.54 0.07 35.95
N ARG A 159 -5.97 -1.01 35.41
CA ARG A 159 -6.35 -2.39 35.73
C ARG A 159 -5.96 -2.82 37.15
N LYS A 160 -4.82 -2.36 37.67
CA LYS A 160 -4.35 -2.66 39.03
C LYS A 160 -5.20 -1.92 40.06
N VAL A 161 -5.44 -0.62 39.84
CA VAL A 161 -6.30 0.21 40.68
C VAL A 161 -7.73 -0.31 40.71
N SER A 162 -8.28 -0.72 39.56
CA SER A 162 -9.64 -1.30 39.50
C SER A 162 -9.75 -2.69 40.14
N LYS A 163 -8.64 -3.40 40.37
CA LYS A 163 -8.61 -4.69 41.08
C LYS A 163 -8.40 -4.55 42.59
N LEU A 164 -7.95 -3.39 43.05
CA LEU A 164 -7.66 -3.12 44.46
C LEU A 164 -8.87 -2.56 45.24
N ASN A 165 -10.01 -2.42 44.56
CA ASN A 165 -11.28 -1.89 45.07
C ASN A 165 -12.38 -2.94 44.90
#